data_AF-A0A8B3LMB4-F1
#
_entry.id   AF-A0A8B3LMB4-F1
#
_cell.length_a   1.000
_cell.length_b   1.000
_cell.length_c   1.000
_cell.angle_alpha   90.00
_cell.angle_beta   90.00
_cell.angle_gamma   90.00
#
_symmetry.space_group_name_H-M   'P 1'
#
loop_
_entity.id
_entity.type
_entity.pdbx_description
1 polymer ?
#
loop_
_entity_poly.entity_id
_entity_poly.type
_entity_poly.pdbx_seq_one_letter_code
_entity_poly.pdbx_strand_id
1 'polypeptide(L)' 'MTKLSDLPRPTGRLKAVDRKPVTEGPEIEICPVCGQAIDMRDIGQLLWHVTEDHEPLELDS' A
#
# COMPACT_ATOMS: atom_id res chain seq x y z
N MET A 1 -11.36 -4.14 -11.81
CA MET A 1 -11.15 -4.86 -10.53
C MET A 1 -9.75 -5.42 -10.48
N THR A 2 -8.83 -4.66 -9.88
CA THR A 2 -7.45 -5.06 -9.68
C THR A 2 -7.32 -5.62 -8.26
N LYS A 3 -6.79 -6.84 -8.15
CA LYS A 3 -6.51 -7.46 -6.85
C LYS A 3 -5.20 -6.96 -6.29
N LEU A 4 -5.09 -6.86 -4.97
CA LEU A 4 -3.83 -6.54 -4.31
C LEU A 4 -2.74 -7.57 -4.69
N SER A 5 -3.12 -8.85 -4.81
CA SER A 5 -2.22 -9.92 -5.25
C SER A 5 -1.75 -9.83 -6.70
N ASP A 6 -2.44 -9.06 -7.56
CA ASP A 6 -2.07 -8.83 -8.96
C ASP A 6 -1.00 -7.73 -9.11
N LEU A 7 -0.78 -6.93 -8.05
CA LEU A 7 0.24 -5.89 -8.09
C LEU A 7 1.65 -6.51 -8.02
N PRO A 8 2.63 -5.93 -8.73
CA PRO A 8 4.01 -6.38 -8.65
C PRO A 8 4.50 -6.24 -7.21
N ARG A 9 4.51 -7.34 -6.47
CA ARG A 9 5.10 -7.39 -5.13
C ARG A 9 6.57 -6.96 -5.27
N PRO A 10 7.07 -6.01 -4.49
CA PRO A 10 8.46 -5.59 -4.61
C PRO A 10 9.36 -6.81 -4.35
N THR A 11 9.97 -7.32 -5.43
CA THR A 11 10.92 -8.43 -5.43
C THR A 11 12.27 -7.90 -4.98
N GLY A 12 12.31 -7.38 -3.75
CA GLY A 12 13.53 -6.90 -3.11
C GLY A 12 13.39 -7.10 -1.62
N ARG A 13 14.39 -7.74 -1.00
CA ARG A 13 14.57 -7.57 0.44
C ARG A 13 14.93 -6.09 0.65
N LEU A 14 13.93 -5.26 0.90
CA LEU A 14 14.14 -3.96 1.52
C LEU A 14 14.81 -4.29 2.85
N LYS A 15 16.11 -4.02 2.95
CA LYS A 15 16.80 -4.09 4.23
C LYS A 15 16.05 -3.13 5.14
N ALA A 16 15.39 -3.67 6.16
CA ALA A 16 14.85 -2.86 7.24
C ALA A 16 16.03 -2.03 7.77
N VAL A 17 16.06 -0.75 7.42
CA VAL A 17 16.95 0.21 8.07
C VAL A 17 16.48 0.25 9.53
N ASP A 18 17.41 0.17 10.48
CA ASP A 18 17.19 0.17 11.94
C ASP A 18 16.55 1.47 12.45
N ARG A 19 15.40 1.86 11.88
CA ARG A 19 14.54 2.92 12.37
C ARG A 19 13.73 2.29 13.48
N LYS A 20 13.85 2.84 14.70
CA LYS A 20 13.01 2.47 15.86
C LYS A 20 11.57 2.24 15.39
N PRO A 21 10.90 1.15 15.81
CA PRO A 21 9.52 0.90 15.42
C PRO A 21 8.70 2.11 15.87
N VAL A 22 8.31 2.95 14.91
CA VAL A 22 7.28 3.96 15.12
C VAL A 22 6.05 3.15 15.45
N THR A 23 5.57 3.32 16.68
CA THR A 23 4.32 2.85 17.29
C THR A 23 3.49 1.88 16.44
N GLU A 24 3.27 0.68 16.97
CA GLU A 24 2.77 -0.58 16.37
C GLU A 24 1.34 -0.56 15.74
N GLY A 25 0.89 0.55 15.17
CA GLY A 25 -0.39 0.66 14.43
C GLY A 25 -0.19 0.67 12.91
N PRO A 26 -1.21 0.30 12.12
CA PRO A 26 -1.21 0.58 10.68
C PRO A 26 -1.27 2.10 10.46
N GLU A 27 -0.32 2.63 9.70
CA GLU A 27 -0.40 4.00 9.18
C GLU A 27 -1.36 3.95 7.99
N ILE A 28 -2.65 4.12 8.27
CA ILE A 28 -3.71 4.12 7.26
C ILE A 28 -3.95 5.55 6.78
N GLU A 29 -3.83 5.77 5.47
CA GLU A 29 -4.17 7.03 4.80
C GLU A 29 -5.38 6.81 3.88
N ILE A 30 -6.26 7.80 3.76
CA ILE A 30 -7.42 7.71 2.86
C ILE A 30 -7.06 8.32 1.51
N CYS A 31 -7.16 7.53 0.44
CA CYS A 31 -6.94 8.00 -0.92
C CYS A 31 -7.96 9.10 -1.27
N PRO A 32 -7.52 10.32 -1.66
CA PRO A 32 -8.44 11.37 -2.08
C PRO A 32 -9.08 11.12 -3.45
N VAL A 33 -8.53 10.21 -4.25
CA VAL A 33 -9.01 9.88 -5.60
C VAL A 33 -10.17 8.88 -5.55
N CYS A 34 -9.94 7.72 -4.94
CA CYS A 34 -10.91 6.63 -4.92
C CYS A 34 -11.55 6.38 -3.54
N GLY A 35 -11.12 7.09 -2.48
CA GLY A 35 -11.67 6.98 -1.13
C GLY A 35 -11.24 5.75 -0.34
N GLN A 36 -10.34 4.93 -0.89
CA GLN A 36 -9.88 3.71 -0.23
C GLN A 36 -8.89 3.99 0.91
N ALA A 37 -8.98 3.20 1.99
CA ALA A 37 -7.96 3.13 3.03
C ALA A 37 -6.70 2.40 2.52
N ILE A 38 -5.58 3.11 2.49
CA ILE A 38 -4.27 2.65 2.03
C ILE A 38 -3.41 2.34 3.27
N ASP A 39 -2.83 1.15 3.36
CA ASP A 39 -1.77 0.90 4.32
C ASP A 39 -0.44 1.48 3.80
N MET A 40 0.09 2.51 4.48
CA MET A 40 1.34 3.18 4.10
C MET A 40 2.59 2.30 4.28
N ARG A 41 2.44 1.09 4.83
CA ARG A 41 3.51 0.07 4.88
C ARG A 41 3.43 -0.92 3.72
N ASP A 42 2.28 -0.98 3.04
CA ASP A 42 2.09 -1.78 1.84
C ASP A 42 2.54 -0.98 0.61
N ILE A 43 3.78 -1.22 0.21
CA ILE A 43 4.39 -0.56 -0.96
C ILE A 43 3.61 -0.86 -2.25
N GLY A 44 2.94 -2.02 -2.35
CA GLY A 44 2.09 -2.34 -3.49
C GLY A 44 0.91 -1.37 -3.55
N GLN A 45 0.23 -1.16 -2.42
CA GLN A 45 -0.84 -0.18 -2.32
C GLN A 45 -0.33 1.24 -2.61
N LEU A 46 0.77 1.68 -2.00
CA LEU A 46 1.32 3.01 -2.30
C LEU A 46 1.59 3.20 -3.80
N LEU A 47 2.25 2.23 -4.44
CA LEU A 47 2.59 2.35 -5.87
C LEU A 47 1.35 2.42 -6.76
N TRP A 48 0.28 1.71 -6.42
CA TRP A 48 -1.00 1.78 -7.14
C TRP A 48 -1.70 3.13 -6.95
N HIS A 49 -1.65 3.67 -5.74
CA HIS A 49 -2.31 4.94 -5.40
C HIS A 49 -1.49 6.19 -5.79
N VAL A 50 -0.23 6.03 -6.22
CA VAL A 50 0.60 7.11 -6.80
C VAL A 50 0.12 7.55 -8.18
N THR A 51 -0.48 6.65 -8.97
CA THR A 51 -1.08 7.01 -10.26
C THR A 51 -2.41 7.74 -10.05
N GLU A 52 -2.68 8.86 -10.73
CA GLU A 52 -3.91 9.65 -10.48
C GLU A 52 -5.20 8.97 -10.98
N ASP A 53 -5.10 8.02 -11.92
CA ASP A 53 -6.22 7.25 -12.47
C ASP A 53 -6.08 5.79 -12.03
N HIS A 54 -6.74 5.44 -10.92
CA HIS A 54 -6.75 4.08 -10.38
C HIS A 54 -8.11 3.73 -9.78
N GLU A 55 -8.50 2.47 -9.91
CA GLU A 55 -9.66 1.91 -9.22
C GLU A 55 -9.30 1.44 -7.80
N PRO A 56 -10.28 1.33 -6.88
CA PRO A 56 -10.08 0.66 -5.59
C PRO A 56 -9.52 -0.76 -5.77
N LEU A 57 -8.55 -1.13 -4.93
CA LEU A 57 -8.02 -2.48 -4.87
C LEU A 57 -8.96 -3.40 -4.11
N GLU A 58 -9.14 -4.60 -4.63
CA GLU A 58 -9.73 -5.69 -3.86
C GLU A 58 -8.68 -6.22 -2.87
N LEU A 59 -8.91 -5.99 -1.57
CA LEU A 59 -8.12 -6.59 -0.50
C LEU A 59 -8.44 -8.08 -0.45
N ASP A 60 -7.45 -8.93 -0.67
CA ASP A 60 -7.61 -10.38 -0.52
C ASP A 60 -7.83 -10.70 0.96
N SER A 61 -9.01 -11.26 1.28
CA SER A 61 -9.47 -11.53 2.64
C SER A 61 -8.87 -12.78 3.26
#